data_AF-A1DJC3-F1
#
_entry.id   AF-A1DJC3-F1
#
_cell.length_a   1.000
_cell.length_b   1.000
_cell.length_c   1.000
_cell.angle_alpha   90.00
_cell.angle_beta   90.00
_cell.angle_gamma   90.00
#
_symmetry.space_group_name_H-M   'P 1'
#
loop_
_entity.id
_entity.type
_entity.pdbx_description
1 polymer ?
#
loop_
_entity_poly.entity_id
_entity_poly.type
_entity_poly.pdbx_seq_one_letter_code
_entity_poly.pdbx_strand_id
1 'polypeptide(L)'
;MLSQARIIVRKLCGSRSRGSEPAPSALATTAETRITDPSPRAIHMSDVRRSPTKLPRKPGADAQSVSIIVMNAKGATDYLKFYRLLQREKKDCSEFDPTDDFETDYYCDGYIYTIRFFTPSTPQSSVALSCIMQHVCLIFTYDASSRESWDEVVTACERMRNRCKEGVLPFLATMIAAMDKGEGEAAISHAEAEVFATQRNCYFFKFSSRTGRGTCDAVSLLVELAHSARDQYTMDEAGYTQRYNRAMALQALFSS
;
A
#
# COMPACT_ATOMS: atom_id res chain seq x y z
N MET A 1 25.76 10.98 -1.60
CA MET A 1 25.37 10.13 -2.74
C MET A 1 24.47 9.02 -2.22
N LEU A 2 23.22 8.92 -2.68
CA LEU A 2 22.28 7.90 -2.20
C LEU A 2 22.25 6.70 -3.14
N SER A 3 22.56 5.51 -2.60
CA SER A 3 22.50 4.26 -3.36
C SER A 3 21.06 3.79 -3.51
N GLN A 4 20.55 3.71 -4.75
CA GLN A 4 19.23 3.17 -5.03
C GLN A 4 19.25 1.64 -4.97
N ALA A 5 18.83 1.07 -3.84
CA ALA A 5 18.48 -0.35 -3.77
C ALA A 5 17.21 -0.61 -4.61
N ARG A 6 17.39 -1.11 -5.85
CA ARG A 6 16.28 -1.56 -6.70
C ARG A 6 15.76 -2.91 -6.23
N ILE A 7 14.62 -2.92 -5.55
CA ILE A 7 13.85 -4.16 -5.34
C ILE A 7 13.11 -4.47 -6.65
N ILE A 8 13.43 -5.61 -7.26
CA ILE A 8 12.77 -6.11 -8.47
C ILE A 8 11.68 -7.08 -8.05
N VAL A 9 10.42 -6.67 -8.14
CA VAL A 9 9.26 -7.55 -7.98
C VAL A 9 8.77 -7.95 -9.38
N ARG A 10 8.53 -9.25 -9.62
CA ARG A 10 8.07 -9.77 -10.92
C ARG A 10 6.92 -10.76 -10.79
N LYS A 11 5.74 -10.30 -11.21
CA LYS A 11 4.70 -11.01 -11.97
C LYS A 11 4.16 -12.34 -11.41
N LEU A 12 2.96 -12.29 -10.84
CA LEU A 12 2.10 -13.46 -10.62
C LEU A 12 1.48 -13.93 -11.96
N CYS A 13 1.88 -15.10 -12.46
CA CYS A 13 1.23 -15.75 -13.61
C CYS A 13 0.26 -16.85 -13.15
N GLY A 14 -1.00 -16.75 -13.55
CA GLY A 14 -2.04 -17.74 -13.26
C GLY A 14 -1.88 -19.06 -14.03
N SER A 15 -2.32 -20.16 -13.44
CA SER A 15 -2.20 -21.52 -13.99
C SER A 15 -3.28 -21.86 -15.04
N ARG A 16 -2.87 -22.59 -16.09
CA ARG A 16 -3.74 -23.41 -16.96
C ARG A 16 -3.19 -24.84 -16.98
N SER A 17 -4.06 -25.84 -17.17
CA SER A 17 -3.67 -27.27 -17.15
C SER A 17 -4.36 -28.10 -18.25
N ARG A 18 -3.80 -29.30 -18.54
CA ARG A 18 -4.09 -30.26 -19.64
C ARG A 18 -3.66 -29.73 -21.03
N GLY A 19 -2.91 -30.42 -21.90
CA GLY A 19 -2.19 -31.71 -21.90
C GLY A 19 -1.32 -31.79 -23.19
N SER A 20 -0.51 -32.79 -23.55
CA SER A 20 -0.21 -34.13 -22.98
C SER A 20 1.20 -34.61 -23.46
N GLU A 21 1.61 -35.84 -23.16
CA GLU A 21 2.92 -36.48 -23.48
C GLU A 21 2.83 -37.53 -24.62
N PRO A 22 3.93 -38.17 -25.14
CA PRO A 22 5.28 -38.35 -24.55
C PRO A 22 6.52 -38.04 -25.45
N ALA A 23 7.71 -38.21 -24.85
CA ALA A 23 9.07 -37.86 -25.32
C ALA A 23 9.77 -39.03 -26.12
N PRO A 24 11.12 -39.14 -26.37
CA PRO A 24 12.28 -38.61 -25.62
C PRO A 24 13.48 -38.02 -26.41
N SER A 25 14.25 -37.15 -25.76
CA SER A 25 15.73 -37.22 -25.65
C SER A 25 16.26 -36.15 -24.68
N ALA A 26 17.27 -36.50 -23.88
CA ALA A 26 17.69 -35.71 -22.73
C ALA A 26 18.74 -34.63 -23.05
N LEU A 27 18.71 -33.51 -22.33
CA LEU A 27 19.92 -32.73 -22.03
C LEU A 27 19.85 -32.09 -20.63
N ALA A 28 20.95 -32.26 -19.89
CA ALA A 28 21.40 -31.53 -18.70
C ALA A 28 20.36 -30.83 -17.78
N THR A 29 20.13 -31.43 -16.61
CA THR A 29 19.46 -30.84 -15.45
C THR A 29 20.14 -29.54 -14.99
N THR A 30 19.62 -28.40 -15.41
CA THR A 30 19.81 -27.14 -14.65
C THR A 30 18.68 -27.05 -13.64
N ALA A 31 19.01 -27.13 -12.35
CA ALA A 31 18.01 -26.98 -11.30
C ALA A 31 17.54 -25.50 -11.26
N GLU A 32 16.43 -25.21 -11.94
CA GLU A 32 15.71 -23.95 -11.75
C GLU A 32 15.23 -23.90 -10.30
N THR A 33 16.00 -23.21 -9.45
CA THR A 33 15.55 -22.77 -8.15
C THR A 33 14.35 -21.85 -8.37
N ARG A 34 13.15 -22.41 -8.17
CA ARG A 34 11.93 -21.61 -7.95
C ARG A 34 12.19 -20.69 -6.76
N ILE A 35 12.63 -19.47 -7.06
CA ILE A 35 12.58 -18.36 -6.12
C ILE A 35 11.08 -18.03 -5.98
N THR A 36 10.45 -18.77 -5.09
CA THR A 36 9.12 -18.43 -4.59
C THR A 36 9.29 -17.12 -3.85
N ASP A 37 8.82 -16.02 -4.46
CA ASP A 37 8.78 -14.72 -3.82
C ASP A 37 8.06 -14.88 -2.47
N PRO A 38 8.71 -14.59 -1.32
CA PRO A 38 8.07 -14.81 -0.03
C PRO A 38 6.81 -13.94 0.03
N SER A 39 5.67 -14.59 0.32
CA SER A 39 4.43 -13.87 0.62
C SER A 39 4.67 -12.79 1.67
N PRO A 40 3.92 -11.67 1.65
CA PRO A 40 4.11 -10.56 2.55
C PRO A 40 4.31 -11.02 4.01
N ARG A 41 5.46 -10.67 4.58
CA ARG A 41 5.83 -10.98 5.97
C ARG A 41 5.01 -10.19 6.98
N ALA A 42 4.40 -9.08 6.57
CA ALA A 42 3.50 -8.31 7.40
C ALA A 42 2.13 -9.00 7.52
N ILE A 43 1.72 -9.29 8.76
CA ILE A 43 0.50 -10.03 9.09
C ILE A 43 -0.44 -9.09 9.86
N HIS A 44 -1.67 -8.95 9.41
CA HIS A 44 -2.71 -8.20 10.14
C HIS A 44 -3.00 -8.86 11.50
N MET A 45 -3.19 -8.08 12.55
CA MET A 45 -3.28 -8.59 13.92
C MET A 45 -4.42 -9.60 14.17
N SER A 46 -5.53 -9.55 13.42
CA SER A 46 -6.59 -10.58 13.47
C SER A 46 -6.09 -11.99 13.13
N ASP A 47 -5.14 -12.09 12.20
CA ASP A 47 -4.67 -13.38 11.68
C ASP A 47 -3.58 -14.00 12.59
N VAL A 48 -3.09 -13.22 13.55
CA VAL A 48 -2.14 -13.66 14.56
C VAL A 48 -2.85 -14.58 15.54
N ARG A 49 -2.85 -15.89 15.23
CA ARG A 49 -3.39 -16.98 16.08
C ARG A 49 -2.72 -17.13 17.47
N ARG A 50 -1.84 -16.22 17.87
CA ARG A 50 -1.21 -16.17 19.19
C ARG A 50 -1.79 -15.00 19.97
N SER A 51 -2.24 -15.26 21.20
CA SER A 51 -2.64 -14.25 22.18
C SER A 51 -1.67 -13.04 22.16
N PRO A 52 -2.13 -11.77 22.11
CA PRO A 52 -1.28 -10.59 21.91
C PRO A 52 -0.08 -10.48 22.88
N THR A 53 -0.24 -10.99 24.11
CA THR A 53 0.79 -11.10 25.15
C THR A 53 1.92 -12.11 24.89
N LYS A 54 1.84 -12.91 23.81
CA LYS A 54 2.85 -13.91 23.39
C LYS A 54 3.46 -13.62 22.01
N LEU A 55 3.18 -12.46 21.43
CA LEU A 55 3.97 -11.99 20.29
C LEU A 55 5.39 -11.67 20.76
N PRO A 56 6.44 -12.10 20.03
CA PRO A 56 7.82 -11.74 20.36
C PRO A 56 8.07 -10.28 19.96
N ARG A 57 7.53 -9.35 20.77
CA ARG A 57 7.92 -7.94 20.72
C ARG A 57 9.40 -7.85 21.08
N LYS A 58 10.20 -7.22 20.22
CA LYS A 58 11.59 -6.89 20.57
C LYS A 58 11.55 -5.92 21.77
N PRO A 59 12.29 -6.16 22.87
CA PRO A 59 12.33 -5.24 24.00
C PRO A 59 12.78 -3.84 23.55
N GLY A 60 12.06 -2.80 23.94
CA GLY A 60 12.32 -1.43 23.47
C GLY A 60 11.91 -1.15 22.02
N ALA A 61 11.09 -2.00 21.39
CA ALA A 61 10.50 -1.68 20.10
C ALA A 61 9.42 -0.60 20.24
N ASP A 62 9.75 0.63 19.84
CA ASP A 62 8.79 1.72 19.74
C ASP A 62 7.64 1.37 18.78
N ALA A 63 6.42 1.78 19.14
CA ALA A 63 5.26 1.62 18.28
C ALA A 63 5.48 2.40 16.96
N GLN A 64 5.24 1.73 15.83
CA GLN A 64 5.48 2.30 14.50
C GLN A 64 4.16 2.76 13.87
N SER A 65 4.15 3.83 13.08
CA SER A 65 2.93 4.33 12.42
C SER A 65 3.02 4.37 10.89
N VAL A 66 1.96 3.94 10.21
CA VAL A 66 1.79 4.10 8.76
C VAL A 66 0.53 4.89 8.46
N SER A 67 0.70 6.12 7.99
CA SER A 67 -0.37 6.99 7.50
C SER A 67 -0.62 6.74 6.02
N ILE A 68 -1.81 6.28 5.66
CA ILE A 68 -2.24 6.03 4.29
C ILE A 68 -3.21 7.14 3.86
N ILE A 69 -2.77 8.00 2.94
CA ILE A 69 -3.65 8.98 2.29
C ILE A 69 -4.35 8.29 1.12
N VAL A 70 -5.68 8.37 1.05
CA VAL A 70 -6.47 7.81 -0.05
C VAL A 70 -7.02 8.93 -0.93
N MET A 71 -6.52 9.02 -2.16
CA MET A 71 -7.01 9.93 -3.20
C MET A 71 -7.98 9.18 -4.11
N ASN A 72 -9.28 9.39 -3.93
CA ASN A 72 -10.27 8.80 -4.81
C ASN A 72 -10.58 9.71 -6.01
N ALA A 73 -10.65 9.11 -7.19
CA ALA A 73 -11.37 9.69 -8.31
C ALA A 73 -12.87 9.83 -7.96
N LYS A 74 -13.59 10.62 -8.75
CA LYS A 74 -15.04 10.80 -8.64
C LYS A 74 -15.76 9.45 -8.73
N GLY A 75 -16.64 9.19 -7.77
CA GLY A 75 -17.38 7.92 -7.66
C GLY A 75 -16.57 6.72 -7.15
N ALA A 76 -15.24 6.85 -6.98
CA ALA A 76 -14.38 5.78 -6.47
C ALA A 76 -14.42 5.67 -4.92
N THR A 77 -13.63 4.75 -4.39
CA THR A 77 -13.55 4.38 -2.97
C THR A 77 -12.73 5.41 -2.18
N ASP A 78 -13.40 6.26 -1.41
CA ASP A 78 -12.79 7.12 -0.39
C ASP A 78 -12.11 6.33 0.76
N TYR A 79 -11.37 7.04 1.62
CA TYR A 79 -10.62 6.44 2.73
C TYR A 79 -11.48 5.59 3.68
N LEU A 80 -12.71 6.01 3.96
CA LEU A 80 -13.62 5.31 4.86
C LEU A 80 -14.14 4.01 4.23
N LYS A 81 -14.49 4.06 2.94
CA LYS A 81 -14.81 2.85 2.16
C LYS A 81 -13.59 1.94 2.05
N PHE A 82 -12.38 2.48 1.92
CA PHE A 82 -11.15 1.69 1.86
C PHE A 82 -10.90 0.91 3.18
N TYR A 83 -11.03 1.59 4.32
CA TYR A 83 -10.98 0.96 5.64
C TYR A 83 -12.04 -0.15 5.80
N ARG A 84 -13.28 0.11 5.35
CA ARG A 84 -14.35 -0.91 5.32
C ARG A 84 -14.05 -2.09 4.38
N LEU A 85 -13.30 -1.90 3.28
CA LEU A 85 -12.84 -3.02 2.45
C LEU A 85 -11.85 -3.90 3.20
N LEU A 86 -10.91 -3.30 3.94
CA LEU A 86 -9.97 -4.05 4.78
C LEU A 86 -10.69 -4.88 5.85
N GLN A 87 -11.65 -4.28 6.57
CA GLN A 87 -12.50 -4.99 7.54
C GLN A 87 -13.27 -6.16 6.89
N ARG A 88 -13.86 -5.96 5.70
CA ARG A 88 -14.59 -7.00 4.96
C ARG A 88 -13.70 -8.17 4.54
N GLU A 89 -12.45 -7.92 4.16
CA GLU A 89 -11.52 -8.99 3.80
C GLU A 89 -11.14 -9.83 5.03
N LYS A 90 -11.08 -9.23 6.22
CA LYS A 90 -10.75 -9.90 7.48
C LYS A 90 -11.90 -10.63 8.17
N LYS A 91 -13.15 -10.39 7.76
CA LYS A 91 -14.39 -11.10 8.19
C LYS A 91 -14.76 -11.08 9.68
N ASP A 92 -13.82 -10.87 10.59
CA ASP A 92 -14.00 -10.98 12.05
C ASP A 92 -13.96 -9.60 12.76
N CYS A 93 -13.92 -8.49 12.02
CA CYS A 93 -14.13 -7.15 12.59
C CYS A 93 -15.60 -6.98 12.99
N SER A 94 -15.83 -6.42 14.18
CA SER A 94 -17.16 -6.19 14.78
C SER A 94 -18.03 -5.23 13.97
N GLU A 95 -19.27 -5.00 14.43
CA GLU A 95 -20.13 -3.92 13.88
C GLU A 95 -19.34 -2.61 13.75
N PHE A 96 -19.55 -1.92 12.63
CA PHE A 96 -18.85 -0.70 12.29
C PHE A 96 -19.16 0.39 13.32
N ASP A 97 -18.20 0.72 14.17
CA ASP A 97 -18.27 1.84 15.09
C ASP A 97 -17.85 3.13 14.35
N PRO A 98 -18.74 4.13 14.20
CA PRO A 98 -18.39 5.42 13.61
C PRO A 98 -17.51 6.31 14.50
N THR A 99 -17.23 5.90 15.74
CA THR A 99 -16.36 6.61 16.71
C THR A 99 -14.96 6.01 16.83
N ASP A 100 -14.68 4.91 16.14
CA ASP A 100 -13.33 4.32 16.03
C ASP A 100 -12.40 5.22 15.18
N ASP A 101 -11.12 5.30 15.55
CA ASP A 101 -10.11 6.21 14.94
C ASP A 101 -9.65 5.75 13.53
N PHE A 102 -10.39 4.81 12.91
CA PHE A 102 -10.11 4.16 11.62
C PHE A 102 -8.72 3.51 11.58
N GLU A 103 -8.31 2.90 12.69
CA GLU A 103 -7.02 2.26 12.85
C GLU A 103 -7.09 0.75 12.62
N THR A 104 -5.94 0.14 12.32
CA THR A 104 -5.72 -1.30 12.49
C THR A 104 -4.23 -1.59 12.66
N ASP A 105 -3.89 -2.70 13.31
CA ASP A 105 -2.51 -3.10 13.57
C ASP A 105 -2.03 -4.23 12.66
N TYR A 106 -0.77 -4.12 12.22
CA TYR A 106 -0.02 -5.17 11.54
C TYR A 106 1.25 -5.52 12.31
N TYR A 107 1.62 -6.80 12.31
CA TYR A 107 2.86 -7.30 12.86
C TYR A 107 3.88 -7.57 11.74
N CYS A 108 5.10 -7.05 11.88
CA CYS A 108 6.21 -7.32 10.96
C CYS A 108 7.55 -7.39 11.73
N ASP A 109 8.26 -8.52 11.60
CA ASP A 109 9.58 -8.81 12.21
C ASP A 109 9.76 -8.36 13.68
N GLY A 110 8.78 -8.62 14.54
CA GLY A 110 8.85 -8.30 15.97
C GLY A 110 8.38 -6.89 16.35
N TYR A 111 7.93 -6.10 15.38
CA TYR A 111 7.34 -4.77 15.54
C TYR A 111 5.84 -4.78 15.23
N ILE A 112 5.12 -3.83 15.82
CA ILE A 112 3.71 -3.54 15.52
C ILE A 112 3.65 -2.20 14.79
N TYR A 113 2.89 -2.17 13.70
CA TYR A 113 2.63 -1.02 12.84
C TYR A 113 1.15 -0.69 12.92
N THR A 114 0.82 0.45 13.51
CA THR A 114 -0.55 0.99 13.53
C THR A 114 -0.80 1.76 12.24
N ILE A 115 -1.82 1.34 11.50
CA ILE A 115 -2.18 1.85 10.18
C ILE A 115 -3.34 2.82 10.34
N ARG A 116 -3.20 4.03 9.79
CA ARG A 116 -4.19 5.12 9.88
C ARG A 116 -4.59 5.58 8.49
N PHE A 117 -5.89 5.74 8.23
CA PHE A 117 -6.40 6.17 6.93
C PHE A 117 -6.84 7.64 6.93
N PHE A 118 -6.37 8.42 5.95
CA PHE A 118 -6.61 9.86 5.86
C PHE A 118 -7.19 10.27 4.51
N THR A 119 -8.00 11.33 4.52
CA THR A 119 -8.37 12.09 3.32
C THR A 119 -7.34 13.20 3.04
N PRO A 120 -7.07 13.58 1.79
CA PRO A 120 -6.28 14.77 1.46
C PRO A 120 -6.84 16.07 2.06
N SER A 121 -8.14 16.11 2.36
CA SER A 121 -8.88 17.30 2.78
C SER A 121 -8.92 17.54 4.29
N THR A 122 -8.14 16.82 5.10
CA THR A 122 -7.98 17.09 6.54
C THR A 122 -6.67 17.84 6.79
N PRO A 123 -6.66 19.20 6.73
CA PRO A 123 -5.54 19.99 7.20
C PRO A 123 -5.55 20.01 8.74
N GLN A 124 -5.15 18.88 9.34
CA GLN A 124 -4.51 18.96 10.64
C GLN A 124 -3.29 19.87 10.51
N SER A 125 -2.93 20.64 11.54
CA SER A 125 -1.79 21.55 11.44
C SER A 125 -0.52 20.77 11.07
N SER A 126 0.41 21.40 10.34
CA SER A 126 1.68 20.75 9.95
C SER A 126 2.44 20.18 11.15
N VAL A 127 2.29 20.81 12.33
CA VAL A 127 2.79 20.34 13.63
C VAL A 127 2.08 19.05 14.07
N ALA A 128 0.74 19.00 14.07
CA ALA A 128 0.00 17.79 14.41
C ALA A 128 0.32 16.61 13.46
N LEU A 129 0.41 16.87 12.15
CA LEU A 129 0.84 15.89 11.15
C LEU A 129 2.27 15.38 11.42
N SER A 130 3.24 16.26 11.68
CA SER A 130 4.62 15.86 11.96
C SER A 130 4.75 14.99 13.22
N CYS A 131 3.89 15.18 14.22
CA CYS A 131 3.86 14.40 15.45
C CYS A 131 3.29 12.98 15.28
N ILE A 132 2.55 12.68 14.21
CA ILE A 132 1.91 11.37 13.98
C ILE A 132 2.46 10.62 12.76
N MET A 133 3.07 11.31 11.81
CA MET A 133 3.51 10.76 10.52
C MET A 133 4.95 10.23 10.56
N GLN A 134 5.12 8.96 10.94
CA GLN A 134 6.39 8.26 10.78
C GLN A 134 6.58 7.81 9.31
N HIS A 135 5.67 6.99 8.80
CA HIS A 135 5.64 6.55 7.41
C HIS A 135 4.37 7.03 6.72
N VAL A 136 4.51 7.76 5.60
CA VAL A 136 3.36 8.26 4.82
C VAL A 136 3.31 7.59 3.47
N CYS A 137 2.16 7.03 3.11
CA CYS A 137 1.92 6.35 1.84
C CYS A 137 0.70 6.96 1.15
N LEU A 138 0.63 6.83 -0.18
CA LEU A 138 -0.46 7.36 -0.99
C LEU A 138 -1.11 6.26 -1.83
N ILE A 139 -2.44 6.20 -1.85
CA ILE A 139 -3.21 5.30 -2.72
C ILE A 139 -4.16 6.13 -3.57
N PHE A 140 -3.97 6.10 -4.89
CA PHE A 140 -4.98 6.56 -5.85
C PHE A 140 -5.99 5.45 -6.11
N THR A 141 -7.28 5.73 -6.03
CA THR A 141 -8.34 4.74 -6.32
C THR A 141 -9.21 5.19 -7.50
N TYR A 142 -9.51 4.26 -8.42
CA TYR A 142 -10.45 4.47 -9.52
C TYR A 142 -11.43 3.30 -9.64
N ASP A 143 -12.59 3.53 -10.26
CA ASP A 143 -13.52 2.47 -10.62
C ASP A 143 -13.02 1.71 -11.86
N ALA A 144 -12.80 0.40 -11.75
CA ALA A 144 -12.25 -0.43 -12.82
C ALA A 144 -13.15 -0.46 -14.08
N SER A 145 -14.44 -0.18 -13.95
CA SER A 145 -15.37 -0.07 -15.09
C SER A 145 -15.48 1.33 -15.69
N SER A 146 -14.74 2.33 -15.18
CA SER A 146 -14.83 3.73 -15.65
C SER A 146 -13.52 4.27 -16.21
N ARG A 147 -13.53 4.58 -17.52
CA ARG A 147 -12.41 5.25 -18.20
C ARG A 147 -12.18 6.66 -17.65
N GLU A 148 -13.25 7.40 -17.38
CA GLU A 148 -13.21 8.74 -16.77
C GLU A 148 -12.51 8.72 -15.40
N SER A 149 -12.86 7.74 -14.54
CA SER A 149 -12.24 7.56 -13.22
C SER A 149 -10.74 7.23 -13.31
N TRP A 150 -10.34 6.47 -14.34
CA TRP A 150 -8.92 6.21 -14.62
C TRP A 150 -8.19 7.47 -15.11
N ASP A 151 -8.74 8.20 -16.09
CA ASP A 151 -8.10 9.39 -16.66
C ASP A 151 -7.99 10.52 -15.61
N GLU A 152 -8.91 10.60 -14.63
CA GLU A 152 -8.76 11.41 -13.42
C GLU A 152 -7.54 11.01 -12.58
N VAL A 153 -7.35 9.71 -12.30
CA VAL A 153 -6.17 9.21 -11.55
C VAL A 153 -4.87 9.46 -12.30
N VAL A 154 -4.84 9.26 -13.62
CA VAL A 154 -3.69 9.60 -14.48
C VAL A 154 -3.34 11.08 -14.32
N THR A 155 -4.35 11.95 -14.44
CA THR A 155 -4.18 13.40 -14.31
C THR A 155 -3.69 13.81 -12.92
N ALA A 156 -4.24 13.22 -11.86
CA ALA A 156 -3.84 13.51 -10.47
C ALA A 156 -2.41 13.02 -10.18
N CYS A 157 -2.06 11.82 -10.62
CA CYS A 157 -0.72 11.24 -10.49
C CYS A 157 0.34 12.09 -11.21
N GLU A 158 0.08 12.51 -12.45
CA GLU A 158 0.99 13.38 -13.18
C GLU A 158 1.07 14.79 -12.58
N ARG A 159 -0.05 15.37 -12.13
CA ARG A 159 -0.05 16.67 -11.44
C ARG A 159 0.82 16.63 -10.18
N MET A 160 0.66 15.60 -9.35
CA MET A 160 1.47 15.40 -8.15
C MET A 160 2.95 15.23 -8.51
N ARG A 161 3.27 14.34 -9.46
CA ARG A 161 4.65 14.12 -9.92
C ARG A 161 5.30 15.41 -10.44
N ASN A 162 4.55 16.26 -11.15
CA ASN A 162 5.01 17.55 -11.63
C ASN A 162 5.24 18.56 -10.49
N ARG A 163 4.40 18.58 -9.45
CA ARG A 163 4.61 19.39 -8.24
C ARG A 163 5.85 18.94 -7.43
N CYS A 164 6.29 17.68 -7.54
CA CYS A 164 7.45 17.12 -6.83
C CYS A 164 8.79 17.20 -7.58
N LYS A 165 8.91 18.03 -8.63
CA LYS A 165 10.03 17.99 -9.58
C LYS A 165 11.42 18.31 -9.01
N GLU A 166 11.52 18.96 -7.85
CA GLU A 166 12.81 19.29 -7.20
C GLU A 166 13.34 18.20 -6.26
N GLY A 167 12.66 17.04 -6.20
CA GLY A 167 13.19 15.82 -5.61
C GLY A 167 12.64 15.48 -4.23
N VAL A 168 12.55 14.17 -3.97
CA VAL A 168 11.92 13.54 -2.79
C VAL A 168 10.40 13.76 -2.75
N LEU A 169 9.67 12.75 -3.26
CA LEU A 169 8.26 12.56 -2.91
C LEU A 169 8.16 12.44 -1.38
N PRO A 170 7.22 13.11 -0.71
CA PRO A 170 7.00 12.92 0.73
C PRO A 170 6.28 11.60 1.06
N PHE A 171 6.20 10.69 0.09
CA PHE A 171 5.58 9.38 0.22
C PHE A 171 6.67 8.31 0.21
N LEU A 172 6.57 7.36 1.15
CA LEU A 172 7.37 6.15 1.18
C LEU A 172 7.02 5.25 -0.01
N ALA A 173 5.74 5.21 -0.36
CA ALA A 173 5.20 4.47 -1.49
C ALA A 173 3.95 5.15 -2.04
N THR A 174 3.76 5.02 -3.35
CA THR A 174 2.54 5.40 -4.06
C THR A 174 1.93 4.16 -4.69
N MET A 175 0.61 4.00 -4.61
CA MET A 175 -0.13 2.91 -5.21
C MET A 175 -1.25 3.44 -6.11
N ILE A 176 -1.59 2.68 -7.14
CA ILE A 176 -2.78 2.87 -7.97
C ILE A 176 -3.66 1.63 -7.82
N ALA A 177 -4.92 1.84 -7.46
CA ALA A 177 -5.85 0.82 -7.02
C ALA A 177 -7.12 0.78 -7.89
N ALA A 178 -7.29 -0.32 -8.62
CA ALA A 178 -8.49 -0.59 -9.39
C ALA A 178 -9.59 -1.19 -8.51
N MET A 179 -10.71 -0.47 -8.36
CA MET A 179 -11.87 -0.92 -7.60
C MET A 179 -12.78 -1.74 -8.52
N ASP A 180 -12.70 -3.07 -8.41
CA ASP A 180 -13.47 -4.01 -9.20
C ASP A 180 -14.79 -4.36 -8.53
N LYS A 181 -15.89 -4.29 -9.29
CA LYS A 181 -17.23 -4.73 -8.88
C LYS A 181 -17.45 -6.22 -9.14
N GLY A 182 -16.65 -6.83 -10.01
CA GLY A 182 -16.72 -8.24 -10.41
C GLY A 182 -17.74 -8.52 -11.52
N GLU A 183 -18.37 -7.48 -12.05
CA GLU A 183 -19.38 -7.55 -13.12
C GLU A 183 -19.03 -6.48 -14.18
N GLY A 184 -19.02 -6.88 -15.45
CA GLY A 184 -18.63 -6.04 -16.58
C GLY A 184 -17.17 -6.18 -17.03
N GLU A 185 -16.87 -5.70 -18.24
CA GLU A 185 -15.50 -5.58 -18.73
C GLU A 185 -14.81 -4.37 -18.10
N ALA A 186 -13.52 -4.50 -17.79
CA ALA A 186 -12.75 -3.39 -17.25
C ALA A 186 -12.46 -2.36 -18.37
N ALA A 187 -12.66 -1.07 -18.07
CA ALA A 187 -12.42 0.01 -19.03
C ALA A 187 -10.92 0.18 -19.38
N ILE A 188 -10.04 -0.41 -18.56
CA ILE A 188 -8.58 -0.43 -18.70
C ILE A 188 -8.11 -1.86 -18.51
N SER A 189 -7.20 -2.34 -19.36
CA SER A 189 -6.60 -3.67 -19.16
C SER A 189 -5.65 -3.67 -17.97
N HIS A 190 -5.56 -4.78 -17.23
CA HIS A 190 -4.62 -4.90 -16.10
C HIS A 190 -3.18 -4.55 -16.51
N ALA A 191 -2.75 -5.01 -17.68
CA ALA A 191 -1.40 -4.76 -18.20
C ALA A 191 -1.15 -3.27 -18.53
N GLU A 192 -2.14 -2.55 -19.07
CA GLU A 192 -2.04 -1.10 -19.32
C GLU A 192 -1.86 -0.32 -18.01
N ALA A 193 -2.67 -0.63 -17.00
CA ALA A 193 -2.59 0.03 -15.70
C ALA A 193 -1.30 -0.30 -14.93
N GLU A 194 -0.87 -1.57 -14.95
CA GLU A 194 0.38 -2.03 -14.34
C GLU A 194 1.61 -1.37 -14.99
N VAL A 195 1.64 -1.28 -16.33
CA VAL A 195 2.71 -0.58 -17.08
C VAL A 195 2.72 0.91 -16.75
N PHE A 196 1.55 1.56 -16.72
CA PHE A 196 1.43 2.98 -16.35
C PHE A 196 2.01 3.25 -14.96
N ALA A 197 1.62 2.44 -13.95
CA ALA A 197 2.09 2.56 -12.58
C ALA A 197 3.61 2.32 -12.46
N THR A 198 4.10 1.26 -13.10
CA THR A 198 5.54 0.89 -13.09
C THR A 198 6.42 2.00 -13.67
N GLN A 199 6.04 2.61 -14.79
CA GLN A 199 6.74 3.77 -15.39
C GLN A 199 6.79 5.02 -14.47
N ARG A 200 5.98 5.02 -13.41
CA ARG A 200 5.86 6.12 -12.43
C ARG A 200 6.33 5.73 -11.04
N ASN A 201 7.02 4.59 -10.90
CA ASN A 201 7.45 4.02 -9.62
C ASN A 201 6.29 3.88 -8.61
N CYS A 202 5.10 3.58 -9.11
CA CYS A 202 3.91 3.29 -8.32
C CYS A 202 3.63 1.79 -8.36
N TYR A 203 3.12 1.24 -7.26
CA TYR A 203 2.58 -0.13 -7.26
C TYR A 203 1.17 -0.15 -7.87
N PHE A 204 0.78 -1.25 -8.47
CA PHE A 204 -0.58 -1.46 -8.98
C PHE A 204 -1.27 -2.60 -8.24
N PHE A 205 -2.50 -2.36 -7.79
CA PHE A 205 -3.33 -3.37 -7.13
C PHE A 205 -4.76 -3.35 -7.68
N LYS A 206 -5.42 -4.50 -7.58
CA LYS A 206 -6.84 -4.66 -7.91
C LYS A 206 -7.57 -5.12 -6.65
N PHE A 207 -8.57 -4.35 -6.22
CA PHE A 207 -9.37 -4.64 -5.03
C PHE A 207 -10.79 -5.00 -5.40
N SER A 208 -11.35 -6.03 -4.75
CA SER A 208 -12.78 -6.31 -4.89
C SER A 208 -13.58 -5.36 -4.00
N SER A 209 -14.35 -4.45 -4.60
CA SER A 209 -15.26 -3.55 -3.88
C SER A 209 -16.36 -4.29 -3.09
N ARG A 210 -16.65 -5.55 -3.48
CA ARG A 210 -17.58 -6.43 -2.77
C ARG A 210 -16.95 -7.09 -1.55
N THR A 211 -15.79 -7.74 -1.71
CA THR A 211 -15.21 -8.62 -0.67
C THR A 211 -14.00 -8.06 0.05
N GLY A 212 -13.49 -6.90 -0.36
CA GLY A 212 -12.21 -6.35 0.11
C GLY A 212 -10.97 -7.02 -0.48
N ARG A 213 -11.12 -8.15 -1.20
CA ARG A 213 -9.99 -8.98 -1.68
C ARG A 213 -8.84 -8.15 -2.26
N GLY A 214 -7.64 -8.33 -1.71
CA GLY A 214 -6.39 -7.71 -2.11
C GLY A 214 -5.98 -6.50 -1.26
N THR A 215 -6.91 -5.91 -0.49
CA THR A 215 -6.60 -4.76 0.37
C THR A 215 -5.60 -5.13 1.47
N CYS A 216 -5.68 -6.34 2.02
CA CYS A 216 -4.71 -6.89 2.97
C CYS A 216 -3.31 -6.97 2.36
N ASP A 217 -3.18 -7.54 1.16
CA ASP A 217 -1.89 -7.72 0.48
C ASP A 217 -1.21 -6.36 0.21
N ALA A 218 -1.99 -5.36 -0.19
CA ALA A 218 -1.50 -4.00 -0.41
C ALA A 218 -1.03 -3.33 0.89
N VAL A 219 -1.80 -3.44 1.99
CA VAL A 219 -1.41 -2.85 3.28
C VAL A 219 -0.22 -3.60 3.88
N SER A 220 -0.15 -4.93 3.77
CA SER A 220 1.05 -5.71 4.15
C SER A 220 2.30 -5.24 3.41
N LEU A 221 2.22 -5.02 2.09
CA LEU A 221 3.35 -4.47 1.32
C LEU A 221 3.76 -3.08 1.84
N LEU A 222 2.80 -2.18 2.13
CA LEU A 222 3.11 -0.86 2.70
C LEU A 222 3.80 -0.98 4.08
N VAL A 223 3.41 -1.95 4.90
CA VAL A 223 4.04 -2.23 6.20
C VAL A 223 5.46 -2.77 6.04
N GLU A 224 5.74 -3.62 5.05
CA GLU A 224 7.10 -4.10 4.78
C GLU A 224 8.03 -3.02 4.24
N LEU A 225 7.50 -2.12 3.41
CA LEU A 225 8.21 -0.92 2.99
C LEU A 225 8.48 0.01 4.18
N ALA A 226 7.50 0.17 5.08
CA ALA A 226 7.67 0.95 6.31
C ALA A 226 8.71 0.32 7.23
N HIS A 227 8.69 -1.00 7.40
CA HIS A 227 9.67 -1.74 8.17
C HIS A 227 11.09 -1.63 7.60
N SER A 228 11.22 -1.67 6.27
CA SER A 228 12.50 -1.47 5.57
C SER A 228 13.03 -0.03 5.69
N ALA A 229 12.15 0.93 5.97
CA ALA A 229 12.46 2.35 6.13
C ALA A 229 12.32 2.87 7.58
N ARG A 230 12.11 1.98 8.57
CA ARG A 230 11.72 2.35 9.95
C ARG A 230 12.70 3.34 10.61
N ASP A 231 13.99 3.13 10.34
CA ASP A 231 15.10 3.91 10.92
C ASP A 231 15.31 5.26 10.16
N GLN A 232 14.55 5.53 9.10
CA GLN A 232 14.69 6.78 8.29
C GLN A 232 13.85 7.95 8.82
N TYR A 233 12.83 7.70 9.64
CA TYR A 233 11.89 8.72 10.11
C TYR A 233 11.59 8.48 11.60
N THR A 234 12.61 8.50 12.44
CA THR A 234 12.48 8.21 13.88
C THR A 234 11.52 9.17 14.58
N MET A 235 10.84 8.67 15.61
CA MET A 235 9.88 9.44 16.41
C MET A 235 10.55 10.29 17.51
N ASP A 236 11.86 10.12 17.69
CA ASP A 236 12.72 10.94 18.54
C ASP A 236 12.91 12.38 18.01
N GLU A 237 13.67 13.16 18.77
CA GLU A 237 14.04 14.54 18.46
C GLU A 237 14.93 14.63 17.20
N ALA A 238 15.81 13.63 16.97
CA ALA A 238 16.68 13.60 15.80
C ALA A 238 15.89 13.48 14.49
N GLY A 239 14.80 12.70 14.47
CA GLY A 239 13.91 12.56 13.33
C GLY A 239 12.93 13.73 13.12
N TYR A 240 12.78 14.64 14.10
CA TYR A 240 11.76 15.71 14.08
C TYR A 240 11.87 16.59 12.83
N THR A 241 13.05 17.13 12.53
CA THR A 241 13.26 18.05 11.39
C THR A 241 12.88 17.40 10.06
N GLN A 242 13.18 16.11 9.88
CA GLN A 242 12.84 15.37 8.67
C GLN A 242 11.34 15.09 8.56
N ARG A 243 10.67 14.74 9.67
CA ARG A 243 9.20 14.59 9.73
C ARG A 243 8.49 15.92 9.46
N TYR A 244 8.98 17.03 10.03
CA TYR A 244 8.44 18.36 9.82
C TYR A 244 8.56 18.81 8.35
N ASN A 245 9.74 18.70 7.73
CA ASN A 245 9.94 19.04 6.32
C ASN A 245 9.05 18.20 5.40
N ARG A 246 8.86 16.91 5.71
CA ARG A 246 7.94 16.01 5.01
C ARG A 246 6.48 16.46 5.14
N ALA A 247 6.04 16.84 6.34
CA ALA A 247 4.69 17.36 6.59
C ALA A 247 4.42 18.68 5.83
N MET A 248 5.40 19.59 5.79
CA MET A 248 5.33 20.83 5.00
C MET A 248 5.24 20.54 3.49
N ALA A 249 5.99 19.56 2.98
CA ALA A 249 5.89 19.14 1.58
C ALA A 249 4.51 18.53 1.25
N LEU A 250 3.94 17.70 2.14
CA LEU A 250 2.58 17.18 1.99
C LEU A 250 1.55 18.31 1.94
N GLN A 251 1.65 19.28 2.85
CA GLN A 251 0.77 20.44 2.87
C GLN A 251 0.85 21.22 1.54
N ALA A 252 2.06 21.50 1.04
CA ALA A 252 2.25 22.19 -0.23
C ALA A 252 1.71 21.41 -1.44
N LEU A 253 1.72 20.07 -1.41
CA LEU A 253 1.15 19.25 -2.48
C LEU A 253 -0.38 19.27 -2.52
N PHE A 254 -1.04 19.38 -1.36
CA PHE A 254 -2.50 19.37 -1.24
C PHE A 254 -3.14 20.76 -1.11
N SER A 255 -2.35 21.81 -0.89
CA SER A 255 -2.78 23.19 -1.14
C SER A 255 -3.29 23.34 -2.58
N SER A 256 -4.46 23.96 -2.71
CA SER A 256 -5.15 24.22 -3.97
C SER A 256 -4.44 25.28 -4.79
#